data_AF-A0A3L7RKE6-F1
#
_entry.id   AF-A0A3L7RKE6-F1
#
_cell.length_a   1.000
_cell.length_b   1.000
_cell.length_c   1.000
_cell.angle_alpha   90.00
_cell.angle_beta   90.00
_cell.angle_gamma   90.00
#
_symmetry.space_group_name_H-M   'P 1'
#
loop_
_entity.id
_entity.type
_entity.pdbx_description
1 polymer ?
#
loop_
_entity_poly.entity_id
_entity_poly.type
_entity_poly.pdbx_seq_one_letter_code
_entity_poly.pdbx_strand_id
1 'polypeptide(L)'
;MSFLLDGSESVMESRFKVNDWVICTREKYGHSPGKRAKNISPAPRGDLYSYEVDKYWIVRSVSDQDLVLETRTGKQHLVPLKDRRIRVANWWERWIYRNRFPTKNPISSSQTHPETEPTTFASAQSISQAATQAATHSGVSRLPREA
;
A
#
# COMPACT_ATOMS: atom_id res chain seq x y z
N MET A 1 47.41 3.64 27.06
CA MET A 1 47.05 3.40 25.64
C MET A 1 45.57 3.09 25.59
N SER A 2 44.75 4.14 25.62
CA SER A 2 43.29 4.06 25.56
C SER A 2 42.89 4.07 24.09
N PHE A 3 42.41 2.92 23.61
CA PHE A 3 41.75 2.79 22.32
C PHE A 3 40.43 3.56 22.39
N LEU A 4 40.44 4.81 21.93
CA LEU A 4 39.24 5.50 21.50
C LEU A 4 38.75 4.76 20.25
N LEU A 5 37.76 3.90 20.44
CA LEU A 5 36.85 3.49 19.37
C LEU A 5 36.15 4.76 18.90
N ASP A 6 36.77 5.42 17.92
CA ASP A 6 36.12 6.36 17.03
C ASP A 6 34.93 5.61 16.43
N GLY A 7 33.76 5.88 17.01
CA GLY A 7 32.49 5.43 16.50
C GLY A 7 32.35 6.05 15.12
N SER A 8 32.73 5.27 14.10
CA SER A 8 32.36 5.53 12.73
C SER A 8 30.84 5.43 12.64
N GLU A 9 30.16 6.51 13.03
CA GLU A 9 28.93 6.93 12.38
C GLU A 9 29.31 7.14 10.92
N SER A 10 29.40 6.04 10.17
CA SER A 10 29.30 6.07 8.72
C SER A 10 27.90 6.58 8.46
N VAL A 11 27.77 7.91 8.38
CA VAL A 11 26.65 8.57 7.74
C VAL A 11 26.61 7.94 6.35
N MET A 12 25.79 6.89 6.20
CA MET A 12 25.59 6.27 4.91
C MET A 12 24.98 7.37 4.07
N GLU A 13 25.79 7.93 3.17
CA GLU A 13 25.41 8.93 2.18
C GLU A 13 24.31 8.31 1.31
N SER A 14 23.09 8.35 1.82
CA SER A 14 21.97 7.66 1.26
C SER A 14 21.56 8.41 0.02
N ARG A 15 21.48 7.71 -1.12
CA ARG A 15 21.05 8.26 -2.42
C ARG A 15 19.71 9.00 -2.35
N PHE A 16 18.93 8.77 -1.29
CA PHE A 16 17.61 9.33 -1.07
C PHE A 16 17.57 10.04 0.27
N LYS A 17 16.85 11.17 0.34
CA LYS A 17 16.58 11.89 1.59
C LYS A 17 15.11 11.80 1.96
N VAL A 18 14.83 11.90 3.26
CA VAL A 18 13.45 11.99 3.75
C VAL A 18 12.75 13.19 3.09
N ASN A 19 11.48 13.00 2.72
CA ASN A 19 10.65 13.94 1.93
C ASN A 19 11.08 14.14 0.47
N ASP A 20 12.02 13.36 -0.07
CA ASP A 20 12.25 13.35 -1.51
C ASP A 20 11.07 12.74 -2.27
N TRP A 21 10.79 13.34 -3.42
CA TRP A 21 9.88 12.77 -4.40
C TRP A 21 10.60 11.76 -5.25
N VAL A 22 10.09 10.54 -5.27
CA VAL A 22 10.68 9.42 -6.01
C VAL A 22 9.71 8.88 -7.06
N ILE A 23 10.29 8.41 -8.14
CA ILE A 23 9.60 7.73 -9.23
C ILE A 23 10.04 6.27 -9.20
N CYS A 24 9.07 5.39 -9.05
CA CYS A 24 9.29 3.95 -9.07
C CYS A 24 8.67 3.36 -10.34
N THR A 25 9.49 2.74 -11.18
CA THR A 25 9.01 2.07 -12.39
C THR A 25 8.65 0.63 -12.06
N ARG A 26 7.39 0.25 -12.32
CA ARG A 26 6.88 -1.10 -12.08
C ARG A 26 6.32 -1.70 -13.35
N GLU A 27 6.73 -2.93 -13.63
CA GLU A 27 6.20 -3.74 -14.71
C GLU A 27 4.79 -4.24 -14.38
N LYS A 28 3.95 -4.29 -15.40
CA LYS A 28 2.57 -4.77 -15.33
C LYS A 28 2.24 -5.57 -16.59
N TYR A 29 1.28 -6.47 -16.45
CA TYR A 29 0.73 -7.26 -17.53
C TYR A 29 -0.78 -7.07 -17.61
N GLY A 30 -1.33 -7.00 -18.81
CA GLY A 30 -2.77 -6.90 -19.01
C GLY A 30 -3.18 -6.66 -20.46
N HIS A 31 -4.48 -6.73 -20.73
CA HIS A 31 -5.05 -6.59 -22.08
C HIS A 31 -5.11 -5.14 -22.58
N SER A 32 -5.15 -4.16 -21.67
CA SER A 32 -5.37 -2.75 -22.03
C SER A 32 -4.37 -1.85 -21.32
N PRO A 33 -3.22 -1.53 -21.94
CA PRO A 33 -2.26 -0.60 -21.37
C PRO A 33 -2.89 0.78 -21.19
N GLY A 34 -2.79 1.34 -20.00
CA GLY A 34 -3.34 2.67 -19.70
C GLY A 34 -2.49 3.81 -20.29
N LYS A 35 -3.02 5.03 -20.30
CA LYS A 35 -2.36 6.25 -20.83
C LYS A 35 -0.92 6.53 -20.31
N ARG A 36 -0.52 5.90 -19.21
CA ARG A 36 0.81 6.06 -18.58
C ARG A 36 1.73 4.85 -18.78
N ALA A 37 1.27 3.86 -19.54
CA ALA A 37 2.07 2.71 -19.92
C ALA A 37 3.23 3.15 -20.83
N LYS A 38 4.41 2.62 -20.54
CA LYS A 38 5.65 2.81 -21.30
C LYS A 38 6.21 1.43 -21.67
N ASN A 39 7.13 1.39 -22.64
CA ASN A 39 7.80 0.16 -23.08
C ASN A 39 6.80 -1.00 -23.31
N ILE A 40 5.72 -0.71 -24.05
CA ILE A 40 4.64 -1.67 -24.29
C ILE A 40 5.14 -2.71 -25.29
N SER A 41 5.12 -3.98 -24.88
CA SER A 41 5.44 -5.10 -25.75
C SER A 41 4.27 -6.10 -25.75
N PRO A 42 3.82 -6.58 -26.92
CA PRO A 42 2.85 -7.67 -26.97
C PRO A 42 3.51 -8.97 -26.51
N ALA A 43 2.75 -9.79 -25.79
CA ALA A 43 3.15 -11.15 -25.48
C ALA A 43 3.28 -11.98 -26.77
N PRO A 44 4.13 -13.02 -26.82
CA PRO A 44 4.35 -13.82 -28.03
C PRO A 44 3.10 -14.43 -28.67
N ARG A 45 2.01 -14.62 -27.88
CA ARG A 45 0.73 -15.16 -28.35
C ARG A 45 -0.36 -14.11 -28.53
N GLY A 46 -0.06 -12.82 -28.36
CA GLY A 46 -0.98 -11.71 -28.61
C GLY A 46 -2.06 -11.48 -27.56
N ASP A 47 -2.22 -12.38 -26.58
CA ASP A 47 -3.30 -12.26 -25.58
C ASP A 47 -3.09 -11.10 -24.61
N LEU A 48 -1.84 -10.77 -24.26
CA LEU A 48 -1.50 -9.80 -23.22
C LEU A 48 -0.44 -8.81 -23.70
N TYR A 49 -0.38 -7.67 -23.05
CA TYR A 49 0.74 -6.73 -23.16
C TYR A 49 1.54 -6.71 -21.86
N SER A 50 2.86 -6.68 -21.97
CA SER A 50 3.75 -6.24 -20.91
C SER A 50 4.00 -4.74 -21.07
N TYR A 51 3.94 -4.00 -19.98
CA TYR A 51 4.19 -2.57 -19.99
C TYR A 51 4.70 -2.09 -18.64
N GLU A 52 5.43 -0.99 -18.67
CA GLU A 52 5.95 -0.32 -17.48
C GLU A 52 5.06 0.85 -17.08
N VAL A 53 4.88 1.06 -15.78
CA VAL A 53 4.14 2.19 -15.24
C VAL A 53 4.96 2.88 -14.15
N ASP A 54 5.19 4.17 -14.33
CA ASP A 54 5.79 5.01 -13.30
C ASP A 54 4.82 5.21 -12.13
N LYS A 55 5.32 5.17 -10.91
CA LYS A 55 4.59 5.46 -9.68
C LYS A 55 5.27 6.62 -8.97
N TYR A 56 4.48 7.59 -8.52
CA TYR A 56 4.97 8.81 -7.85
C TYR A 56 4.74 8.69 -6.35
N TRP A 57 5.82 8.56 -5.59
CA TRP A 57 5.79 8.36 -4.14
C TRP A 57 6.68 9.38 -3.44
N ILE A 58 6.54 9.49 -2.12
CA ILE A 58 7.40 10.30 -1.25
C ILE A 58 8.18 9.40 -0.29
N VAL A 59 9.44 9.72 -0.05
CA VAL A 59 10.26 9.05 0.96
C VAL A 59 9.81 9.52 2.35
N ARG A 60 9.39 8.59 3.21
CA ARG A 60 9.00 8.89 4.60
C ARG A 60 10.10 8.55 5.59
N SER A 61 10.82 7.46 5.36
CA SER A 61 11.96 7.06 6.18
C SER A 61 13.02 6.41 5.30
N VAL A 62 14.27 6.58 5.70
CA VAL A 62 15.45 5.98 5.07
C VAL A 62 16.18 5.22 6.17
N SER A 63 16.40 3.93 5.94
CA SER A 63 17.22 3.05 6.77
C SER A 63 18.43 2.59 5.96
N ASP A 64 19.35 1.86 6.60
CA ASP A 64 20.60 1.44 5.96
C ASP A 64 20.39 0.53 4.74
N GLN A 65 19.37 -0.33 4.77
CA GLN A 65 19.09 -1.29 3.70
C GLN A 65 17.78 -0.99 2.95
N ASP A 66 16.84 -0.29 3.59
CA ASP A 66 15.47 -0.17 3.12
C ASP A 66 14.97 1.28 3.15
N LEU A 67 13.98 1.54 2.29
CA LEU A 67 13.27 2.79 2.16
C LEU A 67 11.79 2.58 2.46
N VAL A 68 11.22 3.44 3.29
CA VAL A 68 9.76 3.51 3.47
C VAL A 68 9.21 4.59 2.56
N LEU A 69 8.44 4.17 1.56
CA LEU A 69 7.85 5.03 0.54
C LEU A 69 6.34 5.13 0.74
N GLU A 70 5.77 6.31 0.59
CA GLU A 70 4.34 6.54 0.73
C GLU A 70 3.71 7.01 -0.58
N THR A 71 2.57 6.39 -0.92
CA THR A 71 1.75 6.77 -2.07
C THR A 71 0.90 8.02 -1.77
N ARG A 72 0.32 8.63 -2.80
CA ARG A 72 -0.64 9.74 -2.62
C ARG A 72 -1.84 9.37 -1.72
N THR A 73 -2.19 8.09 -1.66
CA THR A 73 -3.31 7.57 -0.86
C THR A 73 -2.88 7.25 0.59
N GLY A 74 -1.63 7.51 0.97
CA GLY A 74 -1.10 7.19 2.30
C GLY A 74 -0.62 5.74 2.47
N LYS A 75 -0.76 4.88 1.45
CA LYS A 75 -0.23 3.51 1.52
C LYS A 75 1.29 3.54 1.59
N GLN A 76 1.87 2.81 2.54
CA GLN A 76 3.31 2.68 2.70
C GLN A 76 3.83 1.40 2.02
N HIS A 77 5.04 1.49 1.48
CA HIS A 77 5.73 0.40 0.81
C HIS A 77 7.19 0.38 1.25
N LEU A 78 7.65 -0.76 1.76
CA LEU A 78 9.05 -1.01 2.03
C LEU A 78 9.75 -1.44 0.73
N VAL A 79 10.84 -0.78 0.35
CA VAL A 79 11.62 -1.14 -0.83
C VAL A 79 13.12 -1.07 -0.52
N PRO A 80 13.93 -2.01 -1.03
CA PRO A 80 15.38 -1.96 -0.83
C PRO A 80 16.02 -0.69 -1.39
N LEU A 81 16.96 -0.11 -0.64
CA LEU A 81 17.73 1.09 -1.04
C LEU A 81 18.49 0.90 -2.36
N LYS A 82 18.87 -0.36 -2.65
CA LYS A 82 19.61 -0.75 -3.87
C LYS A 82 18.72 -1.04 -5.08
N ASP A 83 17.39 -0.88 -4.98
CA ASP A 83 16.49 -1.08 -6.12
C ASP A 83 16.73 -0.01 -7.21
N ARG A 84 17.29 -0.45 -8.34
CA ARG A 84 17.59 0.42 -9.49
C ARG A 84 16.33 0.97 -10.18
N ARG A 85 15.16 0.39 -9.90
CA ARG A 85 13.87 0.85 -10.44
C ARG A 85 13.34 2.10 -9.71
N ILE A 86 13.98 2.49 -8.60
CA ILE A 86 13.65 3.72 -7.85
C ILE A 86 14.66 4.81 -8.20
N ARG A 87 14.15 5.97 -8.62
CA ARG A 87 14.95 7.17 -8.84
C ARG A 87 14.32 8.39 -8.19
N VAL A 88 15.16 9.34 -7.81
CA VAL A 88 14.71 10.67 -7.40
C VAL A 88 14.12 11.39 -8.61
N ALA A 89 13.01 12.09 -8.43
CA ALA A 89 12.40 12.90 -9.48
C ALA A 89 13.27 14.12 -9.81
N ASN A 90 13.52 14.36 -11.09
CA ASN A 90 14.27 15.52 -11.57
C ASN A 90 13.50 16.82 -11.27
N TRP A 91 14.21 17.95 -11.13
CA TRP A 91 13.61 19.27 -10.85
C TRP A 91 12.38 19.61 -11.72
N TRP A 92 12.45 19.35 -13.03
CA TRP A 92 11.33 19.58 -13.95
C TRP A 92 10.17 18.61 -13.74
N GLU A 93 10.44 17.34 -13.41
CA GLU A 93 9.41 16.35 -13.07
C GLU A 93 8.71 16.72 -11.76
N ARG A 94 9.46 17.29 -10.80
CA ARG A 94 8.91 17.84 -9.56
C ARG A 94 7.94 18.99 -9.82
N TRP A 95 8.21 19.84 -10.81
CA TRP A 95 7.31 20.92 -11.21
C TRP A 95 6.08 20.38 -11.96
N ILE A 96 6.29 19.63 -13.05
CA ILE A 96 5.20 19.14 -13.93
C ILE A 96 4.25 18.19 -13.19
N TYR A 97 4.79 17.32 -12.32
CA TYR A 97 4.00 16.35 -11.57
C TYR A 97 3.71 16.79 -10.13
N ARG A 98 3.86 18.09 -9.80
CA ARG A 98 3.60 18.61 -8.44
C ARG A 98 2.22 18.21 -7.92
N ASN A 99 1.20 18.21 -8.78
CA ASN A 99 -0.17 17.83 -8.41
C ASN A 99 -0.39 16.31 -8.26
N ARG A 100 0.59 15.48 -8.66
CA ARG A 100 0.55 14.02 -8.53
C ARG A 100 1.34 13.50 -7.35
N PHE A 101 2.34 14.25 -6.89
CA PHE A 101 3.08 13.88 -5.69
C PHE A 101 2.21 14.06 -4.44
N PRO A 102 2.37 13.20 -3.42
CA PRO A 102 1.75 13.41 -2.12
C PRO A 102 2.22 14.74 -1.55
N THR A 103 1.30 15.48 -0.90
CA THR A 103 1.67 16.64 -0.10
C THR A 103 2.67 16.20 0.97
N LYS A 104 3.73 16.99 1.17
CA LYS A 104 4.70 16.78 2.24
C LYS A 104 3.98 17.00 3.58
N ASN A 105 3.30 15.97 4.08
CA ASN A 105 2.73 16.02 5.41
C ASN A 105 3.88 15.82 6.41
N PRO A 106 3.99 16.65 7.47
CA PRO A 106 4.93 16.38 8.54
C PRO A 106 4.67 14.97 9.07
N ILE A 107 5.75 14.23 9.32
CA ILE A 107 5.73 12.84 9.77
C ILE A 107 4.92 12.79 11.07
N SER A 108 3.64 12.45 10.97
CA SER A 108 2.82 12.18 12.13
C SER A 108 3.16 10.75 12.51
N SER A 109 4.08 10.61 13.47
CA SER A 109 4.42 9.37 14.15
C SER A 109 3.19 8.87 14.91
N SER A 110 2.19 8.35 14.22
CA SER A 110 1.09 7.61 14.84
C SER A 110 1.43 6.13 14.85
N GLN A 111 2.44 5.79 15.64
CA GLN A 111 2.54 4.48 16.29
C GLN A 111 2.49 4.75 17.80
N THR A 112 1.28 4.81 18.34
CA THR A 112 1.03 4.52 19.74
C THR A 112 0.00 3.42 19.73
N HIS A 113 0.52 2.19 19.79
CA HIS A 113 -0.21 1.05 20.29
C HIS A 113 -0.07 1.15 21.82
N PRO A 114 -1.07 1.57 22.60
CA PRO A 114 -1.15 1.11 23.97
C PRO A 114 -1.76 -0.29 23.91
N GLU A 115 -0.89 -1.28 23.78
CA GLU A 115 -1.16 -2.57 24.40
C GLU A 115 -1.19 -2.30 25.91
N THR A 116 -2.39 -2.25 26.45
CA THR A 116 -2.64 -2.47 27.87
C THR A 116 -3.83 -3.41 27.94
N GLU A 117 -3.51 -4.69 27.96
CA GLU A 117 -4.25 -5.78 28.62
C GLU A 117 -4.96 -5.31 29.93
N PRO A 118 -5.79 -6.13 30.59
CA PRO A 118 -7.04 -6.75 30.20
C PRO A 118 -8.14 -6.28 31.18
N THR A 119 -9.15 -5.51 30.75
CA THR A 119 -10.22 -5.07 31.66
C THR A 119 -11.41 -6.02 31.61
N THR A 120 -11.41 -6.93 32.58
CA THR A 120 -12.56 -7.27 33.44
C THR A 120 -13.81 -7.84 32.76
N PHE A 121 -13.98 -9.15 32.95
CA PHE A 121 -15.29 -9.82 32.94
C PHE A 121 -16.29 -9.08 33.84
N ALA A 122 -17.31 -8.48 33.24
CA ALA A 122 -18.51 -8.05 33.95
C ALA A 122 -19.71 -8.83 33.41
N SER A 123 -20.15 -9.78 34.24
CA SER A 123 -21.42 -10.48 34.17
C SER A 123 -22.60 -9.54 33.91
N ALA A 124 -23.43 -9.90 32.93
CA ALA A 124 -24.85 -9.59 32.95
C ALA A 124 -25.60 -10.81 32.41
N GLN A 125 -25.94 -11.71 33.34
CA GLN A 125 -26.93 -12.75 33.13
C GLN A 125 -28.34 -12.15 33.21
N SER A 126 -29.25 -12.70 32.40
CA SER A 126 -30.71 -12.74 32.60
C SER A 126 -31.45 -11.41 32.31
N ILE A 127 -32.64 -11.31 31.70
CA ILE A 127 -33.83 -12.17 31.53
C ILE A 127 -34.53 -11.62 30.24
N SER A 128 -35.03 -12.39 29.27
CA SER A 128 -36.44 -12.84 29.24
C SER A 128 -36.74 -13.69 28.00
N GLN A 129 -37.28 -14.88 28.27
CA GLN A 129 -38.01 -15.74 27.34
C GLN A 129 -39.49 -15.33 27.33
N ALA A 130 -40.10 -15.32 26.15
CA ALA A 130 -41.54 -15.49 25.83
C ALA A 130 -41.70 -15.04 24.37
N ALA A 131 -42.44 -15.66 23.45
CA ALA A 131 -43.35 -16.79 23.39
C ALA A 131 -43.44 -17.13 21.87
N THR A 132 -43.28 -18.38 21.43
CA THR A 132 -44.34 -19.38 21.24
C THR A 132 -45.24 -19.13 20.01
N GLN A 133 -45.15 -20.07 19.05
CA GLN A 133 -46.18 -20.49 18.05
C GLN A 133 -46.53 -19.47 16.93
N ALA A 134 -46.90 -19.84 15.71
CA ALA A 134 -47.02 -21.07 14.92
C ALA A 134 -47.37 -20.63 13.49
N ALA A 135 -46.96 -21.36 12.46
CA ALA A 135 -47.69 -21.43 11.18
C ALA A 135 -47.11 -22.53 10.27
N THR A 136 -47.61 -23.74 10.50
CA THR A 136 -47.70 -24.81 9.51
C THR A 136 -48.78 -24.45 8.50
N HIS A 137 -48.50 -24.45 7.19
CA HIS A 137 -49.43 -24.79 6.07
C HIS A 137 -48.58 -24.79 4.78
N SER A 138 -48.16 -25.93 4.23
CA SER A 138 -48.87 -26.77 3.25
C SER A 138 -49.46 -26.03 2.03
N GLY A 139 -49.01 -26.42 0.83
CA GLY A 139 -49.63 -26.12 -0.48
C GLY A 139 -48.57 -25.87 -1.56
N VAL A 140 -48.05 -26.86 -2.30
CA VAL A 140 -48.64 -27.55 -3.47
C VAL A 140 -49.22 -26.58 -4.53
N SER A 141 -48.52 -26.40 -5.65
CA SER A 141 -49.05 -26.26 -7.03
C SER A 141 -47.87 -26.11 -8.01
N ARG A 142 -47.46 -27.17 -8.70
CA ARG A 142 -47.94 -27.67 -10.01
C ARG A 142 -47.55 -26.74 -11.18
N LEU A 143 -46.55 -27.20 -11.94
CA LEU A 143 -46.14 -26.75 -13.27
C LEU A 143 -47.29 -26.90 -14.28
N PRO A 144 -47.46 -25.98 -15.24
CA PRO A 144 -48.15 -26.29 -16.49
C PRO A 144 -47.14 -26.85 -17.52
N ARG A 145 -47.67 -27.80 -18.29
CA ARG A 145 -47.05 -28.52 -19.40
C ARG A 145 -47.88 -28.17 -20.63
N GLU A 146 -47.28 -27.52 -21.62
CA GLU A 146 -47.73 -27.46 -23.02
C GLU A 146 -46.44 -27.62 -23.85
N ALA A 147 -46.24 -28.69 -24.63
CA ALA A 147 -46.96 -29.13 -25.83
C ALA A 147 -46.74 -28.18 -27.00
#